data_AF-A0A6P3WXH5-F1
#
_entry.id   AF-A0A6P3WXH5-F1
#
_cell.length_a   1.000
_cell.length_b   1.000
_cell.length_c   1.000
_cell.angle_alpha   90.00
_cell.angle_beta   90.00
_cell.angle_gamma   90.00
#
_symmetry.space_group_name_H-M   'P 1'
#
loop_
_entity.id
_entity.type
_entity.pdbx_description
1 polymer ?
#
loop_
_entity_poly.entity_id
_entity_poly.type
_entity_poly.pdbx_seq_one_letter_code
_entity_poly.pdbx_strand_id
1 'polypeptide(L)'
;MSNFTDLPQLLDISSISAISQSSSRFVDRMDMSQSLLEYNFSAIKSSNKPATAHGLNSAETLMKSLTLCEENTCEYMKANIIYQCMKEACLDHKSVLSKNAVTKLKALLLTHELDKYMHLPSSPEHAQDNLTLLGINDLPLSDLSFDEKLEIKCCVETMLREKIHDMILRYEAIGGNVKEALKSNEYNMRYKILECDTRIIEWKSRIEEVTVEYESALQKYINLMDKWNELKYEDMSKAYLEKSQHLLLQAQVAELQAKMTKLSCRIKMFNETPTTINAFRLLNQAVEEKLKAVTDEIRQKEDLKKLYENLKNTEYDEVLKNYTELCKAIKKKEQMLNMLK
;
A
#
# COMPACT_ATOMS: atom_id res chain seq x y z
N MET A 1 0.69 -77.55 24.19
CA MET A 1 0.40 -78.11 22.85
C MET A 1 -0.52 -77.15 22.12
N SER A 2 0.01 -76.45 21.11
CA SER A 2 -0.71 -75.87 19.96
C SER A 2 0.33 -75.26 19.01
N ASN A 3 0.93 -76.14 18.21
CA ASN A 3 1.50 -75.98 16.87
C ASN A 3 2.18 -74.65 16.49
N PHE A 4 3.50 -74.60 16.73
CA PHE A 4 4.48 -73.69 16.10
C PHE A 4 5.07 -74.33 14.83
N THR A 5 4.24 -74.68 13.84
CA THR A 5 4.72 -75.46 12.66
C THR A 5 4.58 -74.78 11.31
N ASP A 6 4.08 -73.53 11.22
CA ASP A 6 3.84 -72.88 9.92
C ASP A 6 4.78 -71.71 9.60
N LEU A 7 5.90 -71.57 10.33
CA LEU A 7 6.96 -70.61 10.02
C LEU A 7 7.89 -70.94 8.83
N PRO A 8 7.98 -72.17 8.25
CA PRO A 8 8.94 -72.40 7.18
C PRO A 8 8.56 -71.75 5.84
N GLN A 9 7.28 -71.34 5.64
CA GLN A 9 6.81 -70.73 4.39
C GLN A 9 6.99 -69.21 4.32
N LEU A 10 7.33 -68.55 5.43
CA LEU A 10 7.53 -67.09 5.52
C LEU A 10 8.99 -66.64 5.29
N LEU A 11 9.92 -67.59 5.22
CA LEU A 11 11.37 -67.37 5.10
C LEU A 11 11.93 -67.86 3.77
N ASP A 12 11.08 -68.11 2.77
CA ASP A 12 11.49 -68.63 1.48
C ASP A 12 12.10 -67.53 0.58
N ILE A 13 13.28 -67.08 1.01
CA ILE A 13 14.21 -66.22 0.29
C ILE A 13 14.97 -67.04 -0.79
N SER A 14 14.63 -68.33 -0.97
CA SER A 14 15.13 -69.15 -2.09
C SER A 14 14.79 -68.59 -3.48
N SER A 15 13.83 -67.65 -3.55
CA SER A 15 13.53 -66.86 -4.75
C SER A 15 14.59 -65.82 -5.12
N ILE A 16 15.51 -65.43 -4.21
CA ILE A 16 16.67 -64.58 -4.54
C ILE A 16 17.72 -65.36 -5.35
N SER A 17 17.78 -66.69 -5.20
CA SER A 17 18.69 -67.57 -5.94
C SER A 17 18.21 -67.93 -7.35
N ALA A 18 16.96 -67.63 -7.72
CA ALA A 18 16.38 -67.98 -9.02
C ALA A 18 16.45 -66.85 -10.07
N ILE A 19 17.17 -65.75 -9.79
CA ILE A 19 17.45 -64.69 -10.79
C ILE A 19 18.81 -64.99 -11.43
N SER A 20 18.88 -66.06 -12.23
CA SER A 20 20.11 -66.40 -12.97
C SER A 20 19.90 -66.52 -14.48
N GLN A 21 18.75 -66.12 -15.05
CA GLN A 21 18.52 -66.23 -16.51
C GLN A 21 17.78 -65.05 -17.19
N SER A 22 17.67 -63.87 -16.57
CA SER A 22 16.99 -62.73 -17.22
C SER A 22 17.69 -61.37 -17.08
N SER A 23 19.01 -61.35 -16.86
CA SER A 23 19.79 -60.11 -16.84
C SER A 23 20.56 -59.92 -18.14
N SER A 24 19.87 -59.57 -19.24
CA SER A 24 20.56 -59.11 -20.45
C SER A 24 19.80 -58.07 -21.30
N ARG A 25 18.71 -57.45 -20.82
CA ARG A 25 17.91 -56.54 -21.68
C ARG A 25 17.34 -55.25 -21.09
N PHE A 26 17.76 -54.80 -19.92
CA PHE A 26 17.37 -53.46 -19.45
C PHE A 26 18.57 -52.65 -18.99
N VAL A 27 19.39 -52.28 -19.97
CA VAL A 27 20.11 -51.01 -19.96
C VAL A 27 19.29 -50.12 -20.90
N ASP A 28 18.22 -49.53 -20.38
CA ASP A 28 17.56 -48.44 -21.09
C ASP A 28 17.11 -47.38 -20.07
N ARG A 29 17.83 -46.26 -20.15
CA ARG A 29 17.57 -44.90 -19.65
C ARG A 29 16.61 -44.73 -18.47
N MET A 30 17.21 -44.39 -17.34
CA MET A 30 16.54 -43.74 -16.21
C MET A 30 16.37 -42.24 -16.50
N ASP A 31 15.45 -41.89 -17.41
CA ASP A 31 15.05 -40.52 -17.71
C ASP A 31 13.73 -40.18 -17.01
N MET A 32 13.75 -39.78 -15.74
CA MET A 32 12.58 -39.19 -15.07
C MET A 32 13.00 -38.31 -13.89
N SER A 33 13.27 -37.03 -14.14
CA SER A 33 13.22 -36.00 -13.10
C SER A 33 13.06 -34.55 -13.58
N GLN A 34 12.93 -34.28 -14.88
CA GLN A 34 12.72 -32.90 -15.37
C GLN A 34 11.42 -32.67 -16.16
N SER A 35 10.69 -33.71 -16.58
CA SER A 35 9.47 -33.57 -17.39
C SER A 35 8.19 -33.27 -16.58
N LEU A 36 8.24 -33.35 -15.24
CA LEU A 36 7.06 -33.18 -14.38
C LEU A 36 6.77 -31.72 -14.00
N LEU A 37 7.75 -30.82 -14.12
CA LEU A 37 7.58 -29.40 -13.79
C LEU A 37 7.19 -28.52 -14.99
N GLU A 38 7.39 -28.98 -16.22
CA GLU A 38 7.08 -28.17 -17.43
C GLU A 38 5.65 -28.31 -17.94
N TYR A 39 4.87 -29.31 -17.47
CA TYR A 39 3.55 -29.58 -18.06
C TYR A 39 2.36 -28.84 -17.42
N ASN A 40 2.54 -28.01 -16.38
CA ASN A 40 1.41 -27.41 -15.65
C ASN A 40 1.47 -25.88 -15.38
N PHE A 41 2.32 -25.10 -16.06
CA PHE A 41 2.38 -23.64 -15.85
C PHE A 41 2.26 -22.76 -17.10
N SER A 42 1.73 -23.28 -18.21
CA SER A 42 1.59 -22.52 -19.46
C SER A 42 0.15 -22.46 -20.01
N ALA A 43 -0.82 -21.98 -19.22
CA ALA A 43 -2.12 -21.60 -19.77
C ALA A 43 -2.94 -20.61 -18.91
N ILE A 44 -2.33 -19.50 -18.45
CA ILE A 44 -3.13 -18.28 -18.15
C ILE A 44 -3.24 -17.49 -19.45
N LYS A 45 -4.04 -17.98 -20.40
CA LYS A 45 -4.57 -17.19 -21.52
C LYS A 45 -5.94 -17.75 -21.91
N SER A 46 -6.98 -17.17 -21.31
CA SER A 46 -8.25 -16.80 -21.94
C SER A 46 -8.60 -17.58 -23.22
N SER A 47 -9.51 -18.56 -23.12
CA SER A 47 -10.61 -18.67 -24.08
C SER A 47 -11.75 -19.52 -23.51
N ASN A 48 -12.96 -18.97 -23.58
CA ASN A 48 -14.22 -19.63 -23.26
C ASN A 48 -14.44 -20.82 -24.21
N LYS A 49 -14.56 -22.04 -23.67
CA LYS A 49 -15.36 -23.15 -24.21
C LYS A 49 -15.49 -24.27 -23.15
N PRO A 50 -16.67 -24.87 -22.95
CA PRO A 50 -16.85 -25.94 -21.97
C PRO A 50 -16.32 -27.25 -22.57
N ALA A 51 -15.22 -27.78 -22.03
CA ALA A 51 -14.64 -29.06 -22.43
C ALA A 51 -15.17 -30.20 -21.55
N THR A 52 -16.46 -30.53 -21.71
CA THR A 52 -17.02 -31.80 -21.25
C THR A 52 -16.61 -32.93 -22.20
N ALA A 53 -15.40 -33.48 -22.04
CA ALA A 53 -15.00 -34.80 -22.59
C ALA A 53 -13.60 -35.31 -22.15
N HIS A 54 -12.74 -34.52 -21.48
CA HIS A 54 -11.34 -34.91 -21.21
C HIS A 54 -11.02 -35.38 -19.78
N GLY A 55 -12.02 -35.48 -18.90
CA GLY A 55 -11.81 -35.84 -17.49
C GLY A 55 -11.38 -37.30 -17.24
N LEU A 56 -11.70 -38.23 -18.15
CA LEU A 56 -11.46 -39.67 -17.90
C LEU A 56 -10.04 -40.12 -18.28
N ASN A 57 -9.50 -39.65 -19.40
CA ASN A 57 -8.17 -40.03 -19.89
C ASN A 57 -7.03 -39.39 -19.07
N SER A 58 -7.28 -38.23 -18.45
CA SER A 58 -6.31 -37.55 -17.57
C SER A 58 -6.16 -38.27 -16.23
N ALA A 59 -7.25 -38.76 -15.66
CA ALA A 59 -7.22 -39.54 -14.42
C ALA A 59 -6.48 -40.88 -14.58
N GLU A 60 -6.68 -41.60 -15.70
CA GLU A 60 -5.97 -42.86 -15.96
C GLU A 60 -4.48 -42.67 -16.23
N THR A 61 -4.09 -41.58 -16.89
CA THR A 61 -2.67 -41.26 -17.13
C THR A 61 -1.96 -40.80 -15.87
N LEU A 62 -2.64 -40.01 -15.02
CA LEU A 62 -2.16 -39.67 -13.67
C LEU A 62 -2.03 -40.91 -12.78
N MET A 63 -2.96 -41.86 -12.89
CA MET A 63 -2.88 -43.11 -12.13
C MET A 63 -1.64 -43.91 -12.52
N LYS A 64 -1.34 -44.03 -13.82
CA LYS A 64 -0.16 -44.73 -14.34
C LYS A 64 1.17 -44.06 -13.97
N SER A 65 1.20 -42.73 -13.91
CA SER A 65 2.41 -42.03 -13.46
C SER A 65 2.61 -42.15 -11.95
N LEU A 66 1.52 -42.15 -11.17
CA LEU A 66 1.56 -42.39 -9.74
C LEU A 66 2.04 -43.82 -9.43
N THR A 67 1.55 -44.83 -10.15
CA THR A 67 2.03 -46.22 -9.98
C THR A 67 3.52 -46.34 -10.26
N LEU A 68 3.98 -45.74 -11.36
CA LEU A 68 5.40 -45.74 -11.72
C LEU A 68 6.26 -45.03 -10.66
N CYS A 69 5.76 -43.94 -10.08
CA CYS A 69 6.44 -43.21 -9.03
C CYS A 69 6.53 -44.02 -7.72
N GLU A 70 5.44 -44.69 -7.33
CA GLU A 70 5.40 -45.58 -6.17
C GLU A 70 6.38 -46.75 -6.33
N GLU A 71 6.39 -47.40 -7.50
CA GLU A 71 7.34 -48.48 -7.84
C GLU A 71 8.79 -48.00 -7.79
N ASN A 72 9.11 -46.86 -8.42
CA ASN A 72 10.46 -46.28 -8.41
C ASN A 72 10.92 -45.90 -6.99
N THR A 73 10.01 -45.34 -6.19
CA THR A 73 10.32 -44.95 -4.79
C THR A 73 10.54 -46.19 -3.94
N CYS A 74 9.76 -47.25 -4.16
CA CYS A 74 9.91 -48.53 -3.47
C CYS A 74 11.25 -49.19 -3.80
N GLU A 75 11.63 -49.25 -5.08
CA GLU A 75 12.92 -49.80 -5.51
C GLU A 75 14.10 -48.97 -4.97
N TYR A 76 14.01 -47.63 -5.01
CA TYR A 76 15.00 -46.76 -4.39
C TYR A 76 15.13 -47.03 -2.88
N MET A 77 14.01 -47.20 -2.17
CA MET A 77 14.02 -47.46 -0.74
C MET A 77 14.65 -48.82 -0.41
N LYS A 78 14.36 -49.87 -1.20
CA LYS A 78 15.01 -51.18 -1.08
C LYS A 78 16.52 -51.06 -1.26
N ALA A 79 16.96 -50.41 -2.33
CA ALA A 79 18.37 -50.19 -2.63
C ALA A 79 19.08 -49.38 -1.52
N ASN A 80 18.42 -48.34 -0.99
CA ASN A 80 18.95 -47.53 0.09
C ASN A 80 19.11 -48.31 1.40
N ILE A 81 18.14 -49.17 1.76
CA ILE A 81 18.26 -50.01 2.97
C ILE A 81 19.45 -50.97 2.83
N ILE A 82 19.62 -51.59 1.66
CA ILE A 82 20.78 -52.45 1.37
C ILE A 82 22.08 -51.67 1.49
N TYR A 83 22.16 -50.47 0.90
CA TYR A 83 23.32 -49.59 0.99
C TYR A 83 23.67 -49.20 2.44
N GLN A 84 22.66 -48.89 3.27
CA GLN A 84 22.87 -48.61 4.70
C GLN A 84 23.40 -49.84 5.45
N CYS A 85 22.91 -51.04 5.13
CA CYS A 85 23.46 -52.27 5.69
C CYS A 85 24.91 -52.53 5.26
N MET A 86 25.25 -52.24 3.99
CA MET A 86 26.64 -52.34 3.52
C MET A 86 27.57 -51.35 4.23
N LYS A 87 27.11 -50.11 4.46
CA LYS A 87 27.86 -49.09 5.21
C LYS A 87 28.10 -49.50 6.66
N GLU A 88 27.11 -50.10 7.29
CA GLU A 88 27.20 -50.59 8.67
C GLU A 88 28.08 -51.84 8.78
N ALA A 89 28.03 -52.74 7.79
CA ALA A 89 28.92 -53.89 7.67
C ALA A 89 30.41 -53.47 7.56
N CYS A 90 30.71 -52.35 6.90
CA CYS A 90 32.07 -51.79 6.85
C CYS A 90 32.63 -51.40 8.22
N LEU A 91 31.78 -51.04 9.19
CA LEU A 91 32.23 -50.62 10.52
C LEU A 91 32.63 -51.82 11.39
N ASP A 92 32.25 -53.04 10.97
CA ASP A 92 32.64 -54.34 11.55
C ASP A 92 32.60 -54.39 13.08
N HIS A 93 31.50 -53.91 13.68
CA HIS A 93 31.31 -53.89 15.13
C HIS A 93 31.26 -55.29 15.78
N LYS A 94 31.02 -56.35 14.99
CA LYS A 94 30.90 -57.74 15.44
C LYS A 94 32.08 -58.64 15.00
N SER A 95 33.11 -58.11 14.32
CA SER A 95 34.26 -58.86 13.76
C SER A 95 33.85 -60.08 12.90
N VAL A 96 32.75 -59.96 12.17
CA VAL A 96 32.15 -61.06 11.39
C VAL A 96 32.83 -61.20 10.03
N LEU A 97 33.41 -60.11 9.52
CA LEU A 97 34.06 -60.06 8.22
C LEU A 97 35.58 -60.20 8.34
N SER A 98 36.18 -60.88 7.38
CA SER A 98 37.63 -60.91 7.24
C SER A 98 38.23 -59.50 7.06
N LYS A 99 39.36 -59.22 7.71
CA LYS A 99 40.00 -57.87 7.69
C LYS A 99 40.31 -57.38 6.28
N ASN A 100 40.57 -58.29 5.33
CA ASN A 100 40.78 -57.96 3.91
C ASN A 100 39.47 -57.66 3.17
N ALA A 101 38.37 -58.35 3.48
CA ALA A 101 37.06 -58.02 2.91
C ALA A 101 36.58 -56.64 3.38
N VAL A 102 36.80 -56.30 4.66
CA VAL A 102 36.41 -54.97 5.21
C VAL A 102 37.18 -53.83 4.56
N THR A 103 38.50 -53.97 4.34
CA THR A 103 39.30 -52.90 3.71
C THR A 103 38.93 -52.72 2.24
N LYS A 104 38.70 -53.79 1.49
CA LYS A 104 38.22 -53.74 0.11
C LYS A 104 36.79 -53.19 0.01
N LEU A 105 35.90 -53.56 0.92
CA LEU A 105 34.53 -53.05 0.94
C LEU A 105 34.48 -51.55 1.29
N LYS A 106 35.33 -51.09 2.23
CA LYS A 106 35.52 -49.65 2.50
C LYS A 106 36.04 -48.91 1.28
N ALA A 107 37.02 -49.47 0.58
CA ALA A 107 37.54 -48.90 -0.66
C ALA A 107 36.45 -48.81 -1.72
N LEU A 108 35.65 -49.86 -1.93
CA LEU A 108 34.51 -49.88 -2.85
C LEU A 108 33.43 -48.85 -2.50
N LEU A 109 33.10 -48.69 -1.22
CA LEU A 109 32.07 -47.74 -0.80
C LEU A 109 32.53 -46.29 -0.97
N LEU A 110 33.81 -46.01 -0.69
CA LEU A 110 34.43 -44.71 -0.97
C LEU A 110 34.50 -44.44 -2.48
N THR A 111 34.85 -45.46 -3.27
CA THR A 111 34.83 -45.39 -4.73
C THR A 111 33.44 -45.03 -5.25
N HIS A 112 32.38 -45.70 -4.77
CA HIS A 112 30.99 -45.39 -5.13
C HIS A 112 30.54 -43.99 -4.67
N GLU A 113 30.94 -43.54 -3.48
CA GLU A 113 30.63 -42.17 -3.03
C GLU A 113 31.35 -41.12 -3.90
N LEU A 114 32.58 -41.39 -4.35
CA LEU A 114 33.33 -40.52 -5.26
C LEU A 114 32.74 -40.53 -6.68
N ASP A 115 32.27 -41.68 -7.16
CA ASP A 115 31.61 -41.86 -8.46
C ASP A 115 30.38 -40.95 -8.63
N LYS A 116 29.61 -40.76 -7.55
CA LYS A 116 28.50 -39.79 -7.51
C LYS A 116 28.93 -38.35 -7.84
N TYR A 117 30.17 -37.98 -7.54
CA TYR A 117 30.73 -36.65 -7.83
C TYR A 117 31.53 -36.61 -9.13
N MET A 118 31.80 -37.76 -9.77
CA MET A 118 32.42 -37.84 -11.10
C MET A 118 31.41 -37.58 -12.23
N HIS A 119 30.11 -37.73 -11.97
CA HIS A 119 29.05 -37.48 -12.95
C HIS A 119 28.27 -36.20 -12.61
N LEU A 120 28.23 -35.22 -13.52
CA LEU A 120 27.29 -34.09 -13.41
C LEU A 120 25.86 -34.58 -13.72
N PRO A 121 24.82 -34.01 -13.08
CA PRO A 121 23.43 -34.22 -13.48
C PRO A 121 23.15 -33.45 -14.78
N SER A 122 23.65 -33.97 -15.91
CA SER A 122 23.48 -33.36 -17.23
C SER A 122 23.07 -34.43 -18.24
N SER A 123 21.88 -34.24 -18.79
CA SER A 123 21.31 -34.80 -20.03
C SER A 123 21.70 -36.24 -20.47
N PRO A 124 20.72 -37.11 -20.75
CA PRO A 124 20.92 -38.54 -21.09
C PRO A 124 21.71 -38.80 -22.39
N GLU A 125 22.14 -37.78 -23.11
CA GLU A 125 22.84 -37.93 -24.38
C GLU A 125 24.36 -38.09 -24.24
N HIS A 126 24.96 -37.81 -23.06
CA HIS A 126 26.43 -37.80 -22.89
C HIS A 126 26.91 -38.64 -21.70
N ALA A 127 26.32 -39.84 -21.51
CA ALA A 127 26.72 -40.79 -20.46
C ALA A 127 28.11 -41.43 -20.66
N GLN A 128 28.92 -40.93 -21.61
CA GLN A 128 30.19 -41.53 -22.01
C GLN A 128 31.42 -40.65 -21.75
N ASP A 129 31.22 -39.41 -21.32
CA ASP A 129 32.32 -38.52 -20.96
C ASP A 129 32.67 -38.72 -19.48
N ASN A 130 33.65 -39.59 -19.22
CA ASN A 130 34.32 -39.69 -17.92
C ASN A 130 34.90 -38.32 -17.58
N LEU A 131 34.24 -37.59 -16.67
CA LEU A 131 34.64 -36.24 -16.30
C LEU A 131 35.90 -36.31 -15.45
N THR A 132 36.96 -35.70 -15.96
CA THR A 132 38.28 -35.64 -15.32
C THR A 132 38.24 -34.68 -14.13
N LEU A 133 37.71 -35.10 -12.98
CA LEU A 133 37.78 -34.26 -11.78
C LEU A 133 39.24 -34.24 -11.29
N LEU A 134 39.90 -33.08 -11.40
CA LEU A 134 41.29 -32.85 -10.93
C LEU A 134 42.38 -33.73 -11.61
N GLY A 135 42.15 -34.25 -12.83
CA GLY A 135 43.17 -35.05 -13.54
C GLY A 135 43.17 -36.55 -13.22
N ILE A 136 42.21 -37.03 -12.41
CA ILE A 136 42.07 -38.45 -12.08
C ILE A 136 41.05 -39.07 -13.04
N ASN A 137 41.49 -39.99 -13.89
CA ASN A 137 40.64 -40.63 -14.91
C ASN A 137 40.06 -41.98 -14.47
N ASP A 138 40.73 -42.67 -13.55
CA ASP A 138 40.37 -44.04 -13.15
C ASP A 138 40.36 -44.17 -11.63
N LEU A 139 39.20 -44.53 -11.07
CA LEU A 139 39.11 -44.95 -9.68
C LEU A 139 39.73 -46.34 -9.50
N PRO A 140 40.31 -46.65 -8.33
CA PRO A 140 40.86 -47.98 -8.06
C PRO A 140 39.76 -49.04 -8.08
N LEU A 141 39.82 -49.94 -9.06
CA LEU A 141 38.98 -51.13 -9.15
C LEU A 141 39.41 -52.12 -8.06
N SER A 142 38.59 -52.21 -7.00
CA SER A 142 38.80 -53.18 -5.93
C SER A 142 37.98 -54.43 -6.22
N ASP A 143 38.61 -55.46 -6.80
CA ASP A 143 37.94 -56.72 -7.06
C ASP A 143 37.81 -57.56 -5.77
N LEU A 144 36.56 -57.91 -5.46
CA LEU A 144 36.23 -58.87 -4.40
C LEU A 144 36.31 -60.30 -4.98
N SER A 145 37.01 -61.18 -4.26
CA SER A 145 36.99 -62.63 -4.56
C SER A 145 35.61 -63.24 -4.30
N PHE A 146 35.37 -64.43 -4.83
CA PHE A 146 34.09 -65.13 -4.68
C PHE A 146 33.73 -65.38 -3.20
N ASP A 147 34.72 -65.79 -2.40
CA ASP A 147 34.53 -66.05 -0.97
C ASP A 147 34.26 -64.76 -0.18
N GLU A 148 34.97 -63.67 -0.48
CA GLU A 148 34.72 -62.35 0.11
C GLU A 148 33.31 -61.83 -0.26
N LYS A 149 32.85 -62.04 -1.51
CA LYS A 149 31.48 -61.66 -1.93
C LYS A 149 30.42 -62.45 -1.18
N LEU A 150 30.63 -63.75 -0.97
CA LEU A 150 29.70 -64.60 -0.23
C LEU A 150 29.64 -64.21 1.25
N GLU A 151 30.80 -63.90 1.85
CA GLU A 151 30.92 -63.45 3.25
C GLU A 151 30.16 -62.12 3.46
N ILE A 152 30.37 -61.14 2.57
CA ILE A 152 29.66 -59.85 2.59
C ILE A 152 28.16 -60.05 2.39
N LYS A 153 27.76 -60.90 1.43
CA LYS A 153 26.35 -61.20 1.17
C LYS A 153 25.66 -61.77 2.40
N CYS A 154 26.24 -62.80 3.03
CA CYS A 154 25.70 -63.41 4.24
C CYS A 154 25.59 -62.39 5.39
N CYS A 155 26.61 -61.56 5.59
CA CYS A 155 26.60 -60.51 6.61
C CYS A 155 25.46 -59.50 6.38
N VAL A 156 25.35 -58.94 5.17
CA VAL A 156 24.30 -57.98 4.81
C VAL A 156 22.91 -58.61 4.92
N GLU A 157 22.73 -59.86 4.49
CA GLU A 157 21.45 -60.57 4.63
C GLU A 157 21.02 -60.71 6.10
N THR A 158 21.95 -61.02 7.01
CA THR A 158 21.62 -61.09 8.44
C THR A 158 21.23 -59.73 9.02
N MET A 159 21.96 -58.66 8.67
CA MET A 159 21.63 -57.30 9.10
C MET A 159 20.30 -56.80 8.54
N LEU A 160 19.98 -57.15 7.28
CA LEU A 160 18.69 -56.88 6.67
C LEU A 160 17.56 -57.56 7.44
N ARG A 161 17.71 -58.84 7.80
CA ARG A 161 16.71 -59.56 8.61
C ARG A 161 16.51 -58.89 9.97
N GLU A 162 17.59 -58.49 10.64
CA GLU A 162 17.52 -57.77 11.93
C GLU A 162 16.77 -56.43 11.77
N LYS A 163 17.10 -55.62 10.76
CA LYS A 163 16.42 -54.33 10.49
C LYS A 163 14.95 -54.48 10.11
N ILE A 164 14.62 -55.47 9.28
CA ILE A 164 13.23 -55.75 8.90
C ILE A 164 12.44 -56.15 10.14
N HIS A 165 13.01 -57.01 10.98
CA HIS A 165 12.34 -57.45 12.21
C HIS A 165 12.11 -56.28 13.18
N ASP A 166 13.12 -55.42 13.38
CA ASP A 166 13.00 -54.23 14.24
C ASP A 166 12.00 -53.20 13.69
N MET A 167 11.92 -53.04 12.35
CA MET A 167 10.90 -52.20 11.72
C MET A 167 9.49 -52.75 11.93
N ILE A 168 9.30 -54.07 11.83
CA ILE A 168 8.02 -54.73 12.10
C ILE A 168 7.60 -54.50 13.56
N LEU A 169 8.50 -54.70 14.52
CA LEU A 169 8.22 -54.48 15.94
C LEU A 169 7.83 -53.01 16.22
N ARG A 170 8.53 -52.06 15.60
CA ARG A 170 8.19 -50.64 15.72
C ARG A 170 6.83 -50.30 15.11
N TYR A 171 6.49 -50.90 13.98
CA TYR A 171 5.19 -50.71 13.35
C TYR A 171 4.05 -51.27 14.22
N GLU A 172 4.24 -52.44 14.82
CA GLU A 172 3.29 -53.04 15.78
C GLU A 172 3.14 -52.18 17.05
N ALA A 173 4.24 -51.61 17.56
CA ALA A 173 4.23 -50.74 18.74
C ALA A 173 3.43 -49.43 18.53
N ILE A 174 3.36 -48.93 17.29
CA ILE A 174 2.57 -47.74 16.92
C ILE A 174 1.10 -48.10 16.69
N GLY A 175 0.72 -49.37 16.86
CA GLY A 175 -0.64 -49.88 16.69
C GLY A 175 -0.95 -50.34 15.26
N GLY A 176 0.07 -50.51 14.42
CA GLY A 176 -0.08 -51.03 13.07
C GLY A 176 -0.28 -52.55 13.05
N ASN A 177 -1.22 -53.03 12.22
CA ASN A 177 -1.44 -54.46 12.01
C ASN A 177 -0.78 -54.90 10.71
N VAL A 178 0.32 -55.66 10.81
CA VAL A 178 1.08 -56.17 9.65
C VAL A 178 0.20 -57.03 8.73
N LYS A 179 -0.76 -57.77 9.28
CA LYS A 179 -1.70 -58.60 8.49
C LYS A 179 -2.74 -57.77 7.74
N GLU A 180 -2.96 -56.52 8.15
CA GLU A 180 -3.89 -55.59 7.51
C GLU A 180 -3.17 -54.75 6.45
N ALA A 181 -1.94 -54.32 6.73
CA ALA A 181 -1.07 -53.64 5.76
C ALA A 181 -0.77 -54.50 4.52
N LEU A 182 -0.65 -55.83 4.69
CA LEU A 182 -0.49 -56.76 3.55
C LEU A 182 -1.79 -56.96 2.75
N LYS A 183 -2.95 -56.65 3.34
CA LYS A 183 -4.29 -56.83 2.74
C LYS A 183 -4.85 -55.55 2.14
N SER A 184 -4.33 -54.38 2.51
CA SER A 184 -4.71 -53.11 1.91
C SER A 184 -4.18 -53.05 0.48
N ASN A 185 -4.99 -53.57 -0.44
CA ASN A 185 -4.74 -53.52 -1.87
C ASN A 185 -4.50 -52.05 -2.29
N GLU A 186 -3.38 -51.77 -2.95
CA GLU A 186 -2.95 -50.43 -3.41
C GLU A 186 -4.07 -49.66 -4.14
N TYR A 187 -4.97 -50.40 -4.79
CA TYR A 187 -6.10 -49.88 -5.56
C TYR A 187 -7.08 -49.02 -4.74
N ASN A 188 -7.28 -49.29 -3.44
CA ASN A 188 -8.28 -48.58 -2.61
C ASN A 188 -7.80 -47.19 -2.15
N MET A 189 -6.50 -47.04 -1.85
CA MET A 189 -5.92 -45.74 -1.48
C MET A 189 -5.94 -44.77 -2.66
N ARG A 190 -5.60 -45.26 -3.86
CA ARG A 190 -5.54 -44.44 -5.08
C ARG A 190 -6.90 -43.87 -5.49
N TYR A 191 -8.00 -44.62 -5.27
CA TYR A 191 -9.35 -44.13 -5.53
C TYR A 191 -9.78 -43.02 -4.55
N LYS A 192 -9.37 -43.10 -3.28
CA LYS A 192 -9.67 -42.06 -2.28
C LYS A 192 -9.00 -40.72 -2.61
N ILE A 193 -7.81 -40.74 -3.19
CA ILE A 193 -7.11 -39.53 -3.65
C ILE A 193 -7.90 -38.87 -4.79
N LEU A 194 -8.36 -39.66 -5.76
CA LEU A 194 -9.16 -39.16 -6.87
C LEU A 194 -10.51 -38.57 -6.40
N GLU A 195 -11.14 -39.17 -5.39
CA GLU A 195 -12.37 -38.64 -4.80
C GLU A 195 -12.16 -37.28 -4.10
N CYS A 196 -11.01 -37.06 -3.46
CA CYS A 196 -10.65 -35.76 -2.89
C CYS A 196 -10.54 -34.66 -3.96
N ASP A 197 -9.96 -34.97 -5.12
CA ASP A 197 -9.80 -33.99 -6.20
C ASP A 197 -11.15 -33.54 -6.79
N THR A 198 -12.13 -34.45 -6.89
CA THR A 198 -13.47 -34.07 -7.38
C THR A 198 -14.16 -33.05 -6.48
N ARG A 199 -14.05 -33.17 -5.15
CA ARG A 199 -14.62 -32.20 -4.21
C ARG A 199 -13.94 -30.84 -4.30
N ILE A 200 -12.62 -30.81 -4.51
CA ILE A 200 -11.86 -29.57 -4.66
C ILE A 200 -12.33 -28.80 -5.91
N ILE A 201 -12.60 -29.51 -7.01
CA ILE A 201 -13.10 -28.92 -8.25
C ILE A 201 -14.51 -28.32 -8.05
N GLU A 202 -15.41 -29.02 -7.34
CA GLU A 202 -16.76 -28.53 -7.03
C GLU A 202 -16.73 -27.27 -6.13
N TRP A 203 -15.85 -27.24 -5.13
CA TRP A 203 -15.70 -26.06 -4.29
C TRP A 203 -15.12 -24.88 -5.06
N LYS A 204 -14.18 -25.14 -5.97
CA LYS A 204 -13.63 -24.11 -6.85
C LYS A 204 -14.72 -23.49 -7.73
N SER A 205 -15.55 -24.30 -8.39
CA SER A 205 -16.62 -23.77 -9.25
C SER A 205 -17.62 -22.93 -8.45
N ARG A 206 -17.96 -23.36 -7.24
CA ARG A 206 -18.88 -22.62 -6.36
C ARG A 206 -18.32 -21.28 -5.89
N ILE A 207 -17.01 -21.21 -5.63
CA ILE A 207 -16.33 -19.94 -5.31
C ILE A 207 -16.34 -19.01 -6.52
N GLU A 208 -16.07 -19.52 -7.71
CA GLU A 208 -16.09 -18.74 -8.95
C GLU A 208 -17.49 -18.16 -9.23
N GLU A 209 -18.56 -18.95 -9.07
CA GLU A 209 -19.95 -18.48 -9.21
C GLU A 209 -20.27 -17.32 -8.26
N VAL A 210 -19.96 -17.48 -6.97
CA VAL A 210 -20.20 -16.42 -5.96
C VAL A 210 -19.38 -15.17 -6.26
N THR A 211 -18.17 -15.32 -6.77
CA THR A 211 -17.29 -14.20 -7.13
C THR A 211 -17.90 -13.40 -8.28
N VAL A 212 -18.39 -14.07 -9.33
CA VAL A 212 -19.04 -13.40 -10.47
C VAL A 212 -20.32 -12.68 -10.04
N GLU A 213 -21.13 -13.29 -9.17
CA GLU A 213 -22.32 -12.63 -8.62
C GLU A 213 -21.96 -11.36 -7.84
N TYR A 214 -20.92 -11.43 -7.00
CA TYR A 214 -20.45 -10.30 -6.21
C TYR A 214 -19.90 -9.16 -7.08
N GLU A 215 -19.10 -9.48 -8.10
CA GLU A 215 -18.63 -8.49 -9.09
C GLU A 215 -19.79 -7.81 -9.81
N SER A 216 -20.81 -8.58 -10.20
CA SER A 216 -22.01 -8.03 -10.84
C SER A 216 -22.77 -7.08 -9.90
N ALA A 217 -22.80 -7.37 -8.60
CA ALA A 217 -23.44 -6.52 -7.59
C ALA A 217 -22.64 -5.23 -7.37
N LEU A 218 -21.31 -5.32 -7.25
CA LEU A 218 -20.43 -4.15 -7.15
C LEU A 218 -20.59 -3.22 -8.35
N GLN A 219 -20.65 -3.77 -9.57
CA GLN A 219 -20.84 -2.97 -10.77
C GLN A 219 -22.19 -2.22 -10.75
N LYS A 220 -23.25 -2.85 -10.24
CA LYS A 220 -24.55 -2.18 -10.06
C LYS A 220 -24.46 -1.02 -9.07
N TYR A 221 -23.75 -1.19 -7.95
CA TYR A 221 -23.57 -0.13 -6.96
C TYR A 221 -22.73 1.04 -7.49
N ILE A 222 -21.67 0.76 -8.26
CA ILE A 222 -20.87 1.80 -8.91
C ILE A 222 -21.74 2.64 -9.84
N ASN A 223 -22.50 1.98 -10.73
CA ASN A 223 -23.41 2.67 -11.64
C ASN A 223 -24.48 3.49 -10.90
N LEU A 224 -24.92 3.03 -9.73
CA LEU A 224 -25.89 3.77 -8.90
C LEU A 224 -25.24 5.02 -8.28
N MET A 225 -24.00 4.91 -7.80
CA MET A 225 -23.23 6.02 -7.25
C MET A 225 -22.91 7.08 -8.32
N ASP A 226 -22.59 6.65 -9.54
CA ASP A 226 -22.37 7.56 -10.65
C ASP A 226 -23.64 8.34 -11.01
N LYS A 227 -24.78 7.66 -11.11
CA LYS A 227 -26.09 8.32 -11.32
C LYS A 227 -26.44 9.29 -10.18
N TRP A 228 -26.12 8.94 -8.94
CA TRP A 228 -26.35 9.83 -7.80
C TRP A 228 -25.45 11.07 -7.86
N ASN A 229 -24.18 10.91 -8.26
CA ASN A 229 -23.27 12.01 -8.46
C ASN A 229 -23.75 12.93 -9.59
N GLU A 230 -24.13 12.37 -10.75
CA GLU A 230 -24.71 13.14 -11.85
C GLU A 230 -25.90 13.97 -11.36
N LEU A 231 -26.88 13.33 -10.72
CA LEU A 231 -28.08 14.00 -10.24
C LEU A 231 -27.81 15.06 -9.16
N LYS A 232 -26.78 14.84 -8.32
CA LYS A 232 -26.38 15.81 -7.28
C LYS A 232 -25.67 17.04 -7.86
N TYR A 233 -24.86 16.87 -8.90
CA TYR A 233 -24.03 17.94 -9.45
C TYR A 233 -24.65 18.66 -10.66
N GLU A 234 -25.62 18.04 -11.33
CA GLU A 234 -26.33 18.62 -12.48
C GLU A 234 -27.02 19.95 -12.10
N ASP A 235 -27.81 19.96 -11.02
CA ASP A 235 -28.49 21.17 -10.54
C ASP A 235 -27.55 22.16 -9.84
N MET A 236 -26.48 21.68 -9.20
CA MET A 236 -25.51 22.55 -8.53
C MET A 236 -24.82 23.50 -9.52
N SER A 237 -24.45 23.01 -10.71
CA SER A 237 -23.81 23.84 -11.73
C SER A 237 -24.70 25.03 -12.15
N LYS A 238 -25.99 24.77 -12.35
CA LYS A 238 -26.99 25.79 -12.69
C LYS A 238 -27.25 26.75 -11.53
N ALA A 239 -27.38 26.24 -10.31
CA ALA A 239 -27.56 27.07 -9.12
C ALA A 239 -26.36 27.99 -8.85
N TYR A 240 -25.13 27.53 -9.09
CA TYR A 240 -23.94 28.37 -9.00
C TYR A 240 -23.90 29.46 -10.09
N LEU A 241 -24.32 29.13 -11.32
CA LEU A 241 -24.42 30.10 -12.40
C LEU A 241 -25.46 31.19 -12.08
N GLU A 242 -26.65 30.79 -11.62
CA GLU A 242 -27.72 31.71 -11.21
C GLU A 242 -27.27 32.60 -10.04
N LYS A 243 -26.59 32.03 -9.03
CA LYS A 243 -26.03 32.80 -7.91
C LYS A 243 -24.97 33.80 -8.36
N SER A 244 -24.11 33.42 -9.31
CA SER A 244 -23.11 34.30 -9.90
C SER A 244 -23.76 35.47 -10.66
N GLN A 245 -24.80 35.19 -11.46
CA GLN A 245 -25.59 36.22 -12.13
C GLN A 245 -26.27 37.17 -11.14
N HIS A 246 -26.84 36.64 -10.05
CA HIS A 246 -27.44 37.46 -8.99
C HIS A 246 -26.41 38.38 -8.33
N LEU A 247 -25.21 37.89 -8.02
CA LEU A 247 -24.13 38.71 -7.47
C LEU A 247 -23.67 39.80 -8.44
N LEU A 248 -23.58 39.49 -9.74
CA LEU A 248 -23.24 40.46 -10.77
C LEU A 248 -24.29 41.57 -10.85
N LEU A 249 -25.57 41.21 -10.87
CA LEU A 249 -26.69 42.15 -10.83
C LEU A 249 -26.64 43.04 -9.57
N GLN A 250 -26.38 42.44 -8.41
CA GLN A 250 -26.24 43.18 -7.15
C GLN A 250 -25.10 44.20 -7.20
N ALA A 251 -23.96 43.83 -7.79
CA ALA A 251 -22.82 44.74 -7.97
C ALA A 251 -23.16 45.90 -8.92
N GLN A 252 -23.84 45.62 -10.04
CA GLN A 252 -24.29 46.65 -11.00
C GLN A 252 -25.29 47.63 -10.37
N VAL A 253 -26.24 47.13 -9.57
CA VAL A 253 -27.19 47.97 -8.83
C VAL A 253 -26.46 48.88 -7.83
N ALA A 254 -25.49 48.34 -7.08
CA ALA A 254 -24.68 49.12 -6.14
C ALA A 254 -23.87 50.21 -6.85
N GLU A 255 -23.30 49.91 -8.02
CA GLU A 255 -22.58 50.90 -8.83
C GLU A 255 -23.50 52.04 -9.30
N LEU A 256 -24.69 51.70 -9.79
CA LEU A 256 -25.69 52.69 -10.21
C LEU A 256 -26.17 53.54 -9.03
N GLN A 257 -26.38 52.94 -7.86
CA GLN A 257 -26.74 53.67 -6.64
C GLN A 257 -25.63 54.63 -6.19
N ALA A 258 -24.37 54.22 -6.30
CA ALA A 258 -23.22 55.10 -6.04
C ALA A 258 -23.15 56.28 -7.04
N LYS A 259 -23.43 56.04 -8.33
CA LYS A 259 -23.51 57.11 -9.34
C LYS A 259 -24.67 58.07 -9.05
N MET A 260 -25.84 57.55 -8.69
CA MET A 260 -27.03 58.32 -8.36
C MET A 260 -26.79 59.22 -7.14
N THR A 261 -26.20 58.67 -6.07
CA THR A 261 -25.87 59.43 -4.86
C THR A 261 -24.83 60.52 -5.14
N LYS A 262 -23.80 60.23 -5.94
CA LYS A 262 -22.82 61.24 -6.38
C LYS A 262 -23.49 62.40 -7.14
N LEU A 263 -24.40 62.11 -8.07
CA LEU A 263 -25.16 63.13 -8.78
C LEU A 263 -26.09 63.92 -7.85
N SER A 264 -26.78 63.25 -6.95
CA SER A 264 -27.65 63.89 -5.95
C SER A 264 -26.88 64.86 -5.07
N CYS A 265 -25.70 64.48 -4.57
CA CYS A 265 -24.82 65.38 -3.82
C CYS A 265 -24.39 66.58 -4.66
N ARG A 266 -24.02 66.37 -5.93
CA ARG A 266 -23.64 67.48 -6.83
C ARG A 266 -24.80 68.46 -7.05
N ILE A 267 -26.02 67.98 -7.21
CA ILE A 267 -27.22 68.82 -7.34
C ILE A 267 -27.44 69.63 -6.05
N LYS A 268 -27.33 69.00 -4.87
CA LYS A 268 -27.46 69.71 -3.58
C LYS A 268 -26.41 70.81 -3.44
N MET A 269 -25.14 70.51 -3.72
CA MET A 269 -24.07 71.53 -3.71
C MET A 269 -24.37 72.67 -4.69
N PHE A 270 -24.86 72.35 -5.89
CA PHE A 270 -25.24 73.36 -6.88
C PHE A 270 -26.39 74.24 -6.39
N ASN A 271 -27.36 73.72 -5.64
CA ASN A 271 -28.48 74.50 -5.07
C ASN A 271 -28.09 75.29 -3.81
N GLU A 272 -27.16 74.77 -3.01
CA GLU A 272 -26.61 75.46 -1.84
C GLU A 272 -25.76 76.67 -2.24
N THR A 273 -25.03 76.57 -3.36
CA THR A 273 -24.16 77.64 -3.88
C THR A 273 -24.91 78.99 -4.11
N PRO A 274 -26.01 79.08 -4.89
CA PRO A 274 -26.74 80.33 -5.09
C PRO A 274 -27.44 80.81 -3.82
N THR A 275 -27.87 79.90 -2.94
CA THR A 275 -28.45 80.25 -1.63
C THR A 275 -27.40 80.94 -0.76
N THR A 276 -26.19 80.39 -0.75
CA THR A 276 -25.03 80.94 -0.03
C THR A 276 -24.60 82.29 -0.62
N ILE A 277 -24.52 82.40 -1.95
CA ILE A 277 -24.23 83.67 -2.64
C ILE A 277 -25.30 84.73 -2.32
N ASN A 278 -26.58 84.37 -2.31
CA ASN A 278 -27.66 85.28 -1.95
C ASN A 278 -27.55 85.74 -0.49
N ALA A 279 -27.22 84.84 0.44
CA ALA A 279 -26.98 85.19 1.83
C ALA A 279 -25.81 86.18 1.97
N PHE A 280 -24.69 85.95 1.29
CA PHE A 280 -23.56 86.88 1.26
C PHE A 280 -23.92 88.24 0.65
N ARG A 281 -24.73 88.25 -0.41
CA ARG A 281 -25.20 89.49 -1.04
C ARG A 281 -26.06 90.31 -0.08
N LEU A 282 -27.01 89.68 0.63
CA LEU A 282 -27.84 90.33 1.64
C LEU A 282 -27.00 90.86 2.80
N LEU A 283 -26.02 90.09 3.27
CA LEU A 283 -25.11 90.51 4.32
C LEU A 283 -24.29 91.73 3.90
N ASN A 284 -23.71 91.71 2.69
CA ASN A 284 -22.96 92.85 2.17
C ASN A 284 -23.83 94.10 2.07
N GLN A 285 -25.07 93.97 1.60
CA GLN A 285 -26.01 95.09 1.57
C GLN A 285 -26.27 95.65 2.97
N ALA A 286 -26.50 94.79 3.97
CA ALA A 286 -26.72 95.22 5.35
C ALA A 286 -25.48 95.89 5.97
N VAL A 287 -24.28 95.40 5.63
CA VAL A 287 -23.01 96.01 6.06
C VAL A 287 -22.84 97.39 5.43
N GLU A 288 -23.16 97.55 4.15
CA GLU A 288 -23.09 98.83 3.45
C GLU A 288 -24.17 99.80 3.94
N GLU A 289 -25.36 99.28 4.25
CA GLU A 289 -26.40 99.79 5.15
C GLU A 289 -25.82 100.57 6.34
N LYS A 290 -25.20 99.77 7.22
CA LYS A 290 -24.60 100.26 8.46
C LYS A 290 -23.41 101.17 8.23
N LEU A 291 -22.59 100.91 7.21
CA LEU A 291 -21.40 101.70 6.92
C LEU A 291 -21.80 103.10 6.47
N LYS A 292 -22.84 103.24 5.65
CA LYS A 292 -23.42 104.54 5.29
C LYS A 292 -23.96 105.26 6.51
N ALA A 293 -24.77 104.59 7.33
CA ALA A 293 -25.31 105.18 8.56
C ALA A 293 -24.19 105.69 9.50
N VAL A 294 -23.14 104.89 9.71
CA VAL A 294 -21.97 105.30 10.51
C VAL A 294 -21.22 106.45 9.85
N THR A 295 -21.06 106.46 8.53
CA THR A 295 -20.40 107.55 7.80
C THR A 295 -21.19 108.86 7.90
N ASP A 296 -22.52 108.78 7.83
CA ASP A 296 -23.41 109.93 8.00
C ASP A 296 -23.38 110.44 9.45
N GLU A 297 -23.36 109.54 10.44
CA GLU A 297 -23.15 109.93 11.85
C GLU A 297 -21.78 110.62 12.06
N ILE A 298 -20.72 110.11 11.44
CA ILE A 298 -19.38 110.75 11.50
C ILE A 298 -19.45 112.15 10.89
N ARG A 299 -20.07 112.31 9.71
CA ARG A 299 -20.27 113.64 9.09
C ARG A 299 -21.05 114.58 9.98
N GLN A 300 -22.17 114.14 10.54
CA GLN A 300 -22.97 114.95 11.46
C GLN A 300 -22.16 115.40 12.69
N LYS A 301 -21.37 114.48 13.28
CA LYS A 301 -20.48 114.81 14.40
C LYS A 301 -19.37 115.78 14.00
N GLU A 302 -18.86 115.67 12.78
CA GLU A 302 -17.83 116.56 12.25
C GLU A 302 -18.38 117.96 11.95
N ASP A 303 -19.61 118.06 11.43
CA ASP A 303 -20.30 119.35 11.24
C ASP A 303 -20.66 119.99 12.57
N LEU A 304 -21.12 119.21 13.56
CA LEU A 304 -21.28 119.68 14.95
C LEU A 304 -19.95 120.18 15.53
N LYS A 305 -18.84 119.47 15.29
CA LYS A 305 -17.52 119.91 15.72
C LYS A 305 -17.12 121.25 15.09
N LYS A 306 -17.39 121.44 13.78
CA LYS A 306 -17.16 122.74 13.11
C LYS A 306 -18.05 123.85 13.69
N LEU A 307 -19.32 123.57 13.96
CA LEU A 307 -20.23 124.51 14.64
C LEU A 307 -19.69 124.90 16.01
N TYR A 308 -19.21 123.94 16.80
CA TYR A 308 -18.56 124.21 18.08
C TYR A 308 -17.28 125.05 17.93
N GLU A 309 -16.42 124.74 16.96
CA GLU A 309 -15.21 125.54 16.69
C GLU A 309 -15.53 126.94 16.13
N ASN A 310 -16.67 127.14 15.46
CA ASN A 310 -17.13 128.48 15.06
C ASN A 310 -17.76 129.25 16.23
N LEU A 311 -18.39 128.54 17.18
CA LEU A 311 -18.92 129.14 18.41
C LEU A 311 -17.80 129.52 19.39
N LYS A 312 -16.67 128.84 19.29
CA LYS A 312 -15.41 129.22 19.92
C LYS A 312 -15.01 130.57 19.32
N ASN A 313 -14.84 131.59 20.17
CA ASN A 313 -14.76 133.04 19.84
C ASN A 313 -16.07 133.84 19.89
N THR A 314 -17.19 133.29 20.38
CA THR A 314 -18.37 134.11 20.72
C THR A 314 -18.27 134.66 22.15
N GLU A 315 -19.11 135.65 22.47
CA GLU A 315 -19.25 136.23 23.82
C GLU A 315 -19.40 135.16 24.91
N TYR A 316 -19.91 133.97 24.56
CA TYR A 316 -20.04 132.84 25.48
C TYR A 316 -18.68 132.33 25.99
N ASP A 317 -17.64 132.27 25.16
CA ASP A 317 -16.29 131.88 25.59
C ASP A 317 -15.65 132.97 26.46
N GLU A 318 -15.94 134.24 26.18
CA GLU A 318 -15.47 135.37 26.99
C GLU A 318 -16.18 135.41 28.35
N VAL A 319 -17.48 135.13 28.39
CA VAL A 319 -18.26 134.93 29.61
C VAL A 319 -17.78 133.70 30.38
N LEU A 320 -17.48 132.59 29.71
CA LEU A 320 -16.96 131.37 30.34
C LEU A 320 -15.54 131.60 30.90
N LYS A 321 -14.71 132.35 30.18
CA LYS A 321 -13.37 132.77 30.63
C LYS A 321 -13.45 133.73 31.82
N ASN A 322 -14.31 134.74 31.75
CA ASN A 322 -14.59 135.64 32.87
C ASN A 322 -15.15 134.88 34.09
N TYR A 323 -16.06 133.93 33.88
CA TYR A 323 -16.62 133.09 34.93
C TYR A 323 -15.57 132.18 35.57
N THR A 324 -14.70 131.56 34.78
CA THR A 324 -13.60 130.73 35.29
C THR A 324 -12.53 131.56 35.99
N GLU A 325 -12.25 132.78 35.52
CA GLU A 325 -11.37 133.74 36.20
C GLU A 325 -11.97 134.24 37.51
N LEU A 326 -13.27 134.57 37.54
CA LEU A 326 -14.03 134.90 38.76
C LEU A 326 -14.00 133.74 39.76
N CYS A 327 -14.25 132.51 39.31
CA CYS A 327 -14.17 131.32 40.17
C CYS A 327 -12.75 131.13 40.74
N LYS A 328 -11.69 131.38 39.95
CA LYS A 328 -10.30 131.35 40.43
C LYS A 328 -10.02 132.48 41.43
N ALA A 329 -10.54 133.69 41.19
CA ALA A 329 -10.38 134.84 42.08
C ALA A 329 -11.11 134.63 43.42
N ILE A 330 -12.32 134.07 43.40
CA ILE A 330 -13.07 133.65 44.59
C ILE A 330 -12.26 132.62 45.38
N LYS A 331 -11.77 131.55 44.72
CA LYS A 331 -10.91 130.55 45.38
C LYS A 331 -9.64 131.16 45.99
N LYS A 332 -8.97 132.09 45.30
CA LYS A 332 -7.79 132.78 45.85
C LYS A 332 -8.14 133.67 47.05
N LYS A 333 -9.26 134.42 46.99
CA LYS A 333 -9.73 135.22 48.13
C LYS A 333 -10.12 134.34 49.31
N GLU A 334 -10.78 133.22 49.07
CA GLU A 334 -11.12 132.23 50.09
C GLU A 334 -9.86 131.63 50.72
N GLN A 335 -8.83 131.33 49.93
CA GLN A 335 -7.51 130.91 50.42
C GLN A 335 -6.82 132.01 51.25
N MET A 336 -6.82 133.28 50.79
CA MET A 336 -6.24 134.39 51.55
C MET A 336 -7.01 134.68 52.84
N LEU A 337 -8.33 134.61 52.83
CA LEU A 337 -9.19 134.76 54.01
C LEU A 337 -8.89 133.65 55.04
N ASN A 338 -8.66 132.43 54.57
CA ASN A 338 -8.25 131.31 55.42
C ASN A 338 -6.81 131.43 55.96
N MET A 339 -5.94 132.29 55.40
CA MET A 339 -4.60 132.56 55.93
C MET A 339 -4.53 133.80 56.86
N LEU A 340 -5.63 134.55 56.99
CA LEU A 340 -5.80 135.68 57.92
C LEU A 340 -6.61 135.30 59.18
N LYS A 341 -7.19 134.09 59.20
CA LYS A 341 -7.53 133.35 60.42
C LYS A 341 -6.28 132.61 60.91
#